data_AF-A0A3D0J1F5-F1
#
_entry.id   AF-A0A3D0J1F5-F1
#
_cell.length_a   1.000
_cell.length_b   1.000
_cell.length_c   1.000
_cell.angle_alpha   90.00
_cell.angle_beta   90.00
_cell.angle_gamma   90.00
#
_symmetry.space_group_name_H-M   'P 1'
#
loop_
_entity.id
_entity.type
_entity.pdbx_description
1 polymer ?
#
loop_
_entity_poly.entity_id
_entity_poly.type
_entity_poly.pdbx_seq_one_letter_code
_entity_poly.pdbx_strand_id
1 'polypeptide(L)'
;MKSLERLAGALPKAELHVHLEGTLEPEMVFFLAKKHGVNLRFPNASALRKAYQFQDLQSFLDLYYEGAGVLRDREDFHQLTLAYMDRVARDGVWHVEPFFDPQTHTARGVAMREVVEGVLSGLREGEKKHGITWRLIPCFLRHLSEDDARQTWKELLPFREHFSAIGLDSSEKGNPPSKFTRVFEEVRAAGLRTVAHAGEEGPASSIREALEKLHVVRIDHGVRCVEDPELVRELAKKRIPLTTCPLSNVRLCVYQKLSDHPLKKLLDAGVSVTANSDDPPYFGGYLLENWLGCLRELALEKKHLIQLAKNSFEGSFLPQKDQETWFEKIERVAATAA
;
A
#
# COMPACT_ATOMS: atom_id res chain seq x y z
N MET A 1 -14.67 23.20 -7.02
CA MET A 1 -14.38 22.26 -5.91
C MET A 1 -15.40 21.13 -5.85
N LYS A 2 -16.68 21.37 -5.48
CA LYS A 2 -17.71 20.31 -5.34
C LYS A 2 -17.87 19.37 -6.56
N SER A 3 -17.75 19.89 -7.79
CA SER A 3 -17.80 19.06 -9.01
C SER A 3 -16.61 18.12 -9.14
N LEU A 4 -15.40 18.57 -8.78
CA LEU A 4 -14.18 17.77 -8.82
C LEU A 4 -14.16 16.71 -7.71
N GLU A 5 -14.70 17.01 -6.52
CA GLU A 5 -14.84 16.02 -5.44
C GLU A 5 -15.82 14.91 -5.84
N ARG A 6 -16.94 15.25 -6.48
CA ARG A 6 -17.87 14.26 -7.05
C ARG A 6 -17.21 13.42 -8.13
N LEU A 7 -16.44 14.04 -9.02
CA LEU A 7 -15.67 13.30 -10.04
C LEU A 7 -14.65 12.37 -9.38
N ALA A 8 -13.91 12.84 -8.37
CA ALA A 8 -12.96 12.02 -7.62
C ALA A 8 -13.65 10.80 -7.02
N GLY A 9 -14.84 10.94 -6.43
CA GLY A 9 -15.64 9.81 -5.94
C GLY A 9 -16.14 8.86 -7.04
N ALA A 10 -16.53 9.40 -8.20
CA ALA A 10 -17.13 8.62 -9.29
C ALA A 10 -16.11 7.87 -10.16
N LEU A 11 -14.87 8.36 -10.28
CA LEU A 11 -13.84 7.71 -11.07
C LEU A 11 -13.53 6.32 -10.52
N PRO A 12 -13.56 5.26 -11.34
CA PRO A 12 -13.05 3.97 -10.91
C PRO A 12 -11.56 4.11 -10.64
N LYS A 13 -11.09 3.45 -9.59
CA LYS A 13 -9.69 3.53 -9.16
C LYS A 13 -9.22 2.19 -8.60
N ALA A 14 -7.92 1.95 -8.71
CA ALA A 14 -7.25 0.83 -8.07
C ALA A 14 -6.42 1.32 -6.87
N GLU A 15 -6.31 0.51 -5.84
CA GLU A 15 -5.42 0.75 -4.71
C GLU A 15 -4.25 -0.22 -4.76
N LEU A 16 -3.04 0.29 -4.94
CA LEU A 16 -1.84 -0.51 -5.24
C LEU A 16 -0.87 -0.62 -4.06
N HIS A 17 -1.18 0.07 -2.97
CA HIS A 17 -0.33 0.18 -1.79
C HIS A 17 -1.20 0.38 -0.56
N VAL A 18 -1.38 -0.71 0.17
CA VAL A 18 -2.14 -0.76 1.42
C VAL A 18 -1.69 -1.99 2.20
N HIS A 19 -1.38 -1.84 3.47
CA HIS A 19 -1.02 -2.95 4.35
C HIS A 19 -2.27 -3.46 5.05
N LEU A 20 -2.56 -4.76 5.00
CA LEU A 20 -3.80 -5.30 5.60
C LEU A 20 -3.82 -5.10 7.11
N GLU A 21 -2.71 -5.32 7.79
CA GLU A 21 -2.50 -5.01 9.20
C GLU A 21 -2.70 -3.51 9.46
N GLY A 22 -2.29 -2.68 8.50
CA GLY A 22 -2.52 -1.25 8.44
C GLY A 22 -3.99 -0.85 8.39
N THR A 23 -4.89 -1.76 8.03
CA THR A 23 -6.35 -1.53 8.00
C THR A 23 -7.05 -1.86 9.31
N LEU A 24 -6.31 -2.24 10.36
CA LEU A 24 -6.86 -2.51 11.69
C LEU A 24 -7.49 -1.25 12.31
N GLU A 25 -8.81 -1.18 12.25
CA GLU A 25 -9.56 -0.15 12.96
C GLU A 25 -9.45 -0.35 14.48
N PRO A 26 -9.32 0.73 15.29
CA PRO A 26 -9.24 0.64 16.74
C PRO A 26 -10.34 -0.23 17.37
N GLU A 27 -11.57 -0.17 16.86
CA GLU A 27 -12.68 -0.98 17.35
C GLU A 27 -12.44 -2.49 17.16
N MET A 28 -11.85 -2.90 16.01
CA MET A 28 -11.48 -4.28 15.76
C MET A 28 -10.30 -4.71 16.64
N VAL A 29 -9.32 -3.84 16.86
CA VAL A 29 -8.18 -4.12 17.76
C VAL A 29 -8.68 -4.51 19.16
N PHE A 30 -9.62 -3.75 19.73
CA PHE A 30 -10.17 -4.07 21.05
C PHE A 30 -11.06 -5.31 21.06
N PHE A 31 -11.82 -5.55 19.98
CA PHE A 31 -12.62 -6.76 19.84
C PHE A 31 -11.72 -8.01 19.85
N LEU A 32 -10.66 -8.01 19.04
CA LEU A 32 -9.71 -9.12 18.93
C LEU A 32 -8.85 -9.28 20.17
N ALA A 33 -8.44 -8.18 20.81
CA ALA A 33 -7.73 -8.24 22.08
C ALA A 33 -8.55 -8.94 23.16
N LYS A 34 -9.86 -8.64 23.24
CA LYS A 34 -10.78 -9.36 24.13
C LYS A 34 -10.95 -10.83 23.74
N LYS A 35 -11.08 -11.14 22.44
CA LYS A 35 -11.19 -12.53 21.93
C LYS A 35 -10.01 -13.38 22.38
N HIS A 36 -8.79 -12.83 22.31
CA HIS A 36 -7.54 -13.58 22.55
C HIS A 36 -6.89 -13.33 23.92
N GLY A 37 -7.53 -12.56 24.79
CA GLY A 37 -6.97 -12.21 26.11
C GLY A 37 -5.69 -11.39 26.04
N VAL A 38 -5.51 -10.58 25.00
CA VAL A 38 -4.35 -9.68 24.84
C VAL A 38 -4.59 -8.42 25.65
N ASN A 39 -3.63 -8.06 26.51
CA ASN A 39 -3.66 -6.80 27.23
C ASN A 39 -3.13 -5.66 26.34
N LEU A 40 -3.96 -4.65 26.11
CA LEU A 40 -3.57 -3.42 25.40
C LEU A 40 -3.17 -2.36 26.41
N ARG A 41 -2.19 -1.52 26.07
CA ARG A 41 -1.80 -0.37 26.93
C ARG A 41 -2.84 0.74 26.98
N PHE A 42 -3.78 0.76 26.04
CA PHE A 42 -4.85 1.75 25.95
C PHE A 42 -6.16 1.21 26.52
N PRO A 43 -6.98 2.05 27.19
CA PRO A 43 -8.22 1.60 27.83
C PRO A 43 -9.38 1.38 26.86
N ASN A 44 -9.38 2.00 25.68
CA ASN A 44 -10.44 1.87 24.68
C ASN A 44 -10.01 2.40 23.29
N ALA A 45 -10.82 2.14 22.27
CA ALA A 45 -10.60 2.55 20.88
C ALA A 45 -10.40 4.07 20.73
N SER A 46 -11.10 4.91 21.50
CA SER A 46 -10.93 6.36 21.46
C SER A 46 -9.54 6.80 21.94
N ALA A 47 -9.04 6.17 23.02
CA ALA A 47 -7.70 6.44 23.54
C ALA A 47 -6.61 5.99 22.56
N LEU A 48 -6.76 4.81 21.94
CA LEU A 48 -5.86 4.33 20.89
C LEU A 48 -5.83 5.28 19.69
N ARG A 49 -7.01 5.72 19.20
CA ARG A 49 -7.12 6.67 18.09
C ARG A 49 -6.42 8.01 18.38
N LYS A 50 -6.47 8.50 19.63
CA LYS A 50 -5.74 9.70 20.06
C LYS A 50 -4.22 9.51 20.08
N ALA A 51 -3.76 8.28 20.25
CA ALA A 51 -2.33 7.95 20.24
C ALA A 51 -1.73 7.86 18.84
N TYR A 52 -2.54 7.95 17.77
CA TYR A 52 -2.08 8.05 16.40
C TYR A 52 -1.50 9.45 16.13
N GLN A 53 -0.42 9.81 16.82
CA GLN A 53 0.36 11.03 16.63
C GLN A 53 1.83 10.61 16.53
N PHE A 54 2.32 10.51 15.30
CA PHE A 54 3.64 9.96 15.01
C PHE A 54 4.65 11.09 14.84
N GLN A 55 5.90 10.81 15.18
CA GLN A 55 7.04 11.73 15.00
C GLN A 55 7.84 11.38 13.74
N ASP A 56 7.83 10.09 13.37
CA ASP A 56 8.53 9.48 12.25
C ASP A 56 7.95 8.08 11.96
N LEU A 57 8.49 7.39 10.93
CA LEU A 57 8.12 6.02 10.57
C LEU A 57 8.27 5.04 11.74
N GLN A 58 9.32 5.17 12.56
CA GLN A 58 9.58 4.22 13.65
C GLN A 58 8.51 4.31 14.74
N SER A 59 8.13 5.52 15.14
CA SER A 59 7.07 5.74 16.14
C SER A 59 5.70 5.21 15.70
N PHE A 60 5.45 5.18 14.37
CA PHE A 60 4.28 4.51 13.79
C PHE A 60 4.44 2.99 13.86
N LEU A 61 5.56 2.43 13.39
CA LEU A 61 5.81 0.99 13.35
C LEU A 61 5.69 0.34 14.74
N ASP A 62 6.14 1.02 15.79
CA ASP A 62 6.01 0.54 17.17
C ASP A 62 4.55 0.27 17.56
N LEU A 63 3.62 1.15 17.14
CA LEU A 63 2.19 1.01 17.42
C LEU A 63 1.48 0.09 16.41
N TYR A 64 1.93 0.08 15.16
CA TYR A 64 1.49 -0.85 14.12
C TYR A 64 1.72 -2.31 14.55
N TYR A 65 2.94 -2.66 14.97
CA TYR A 65 3.25 -4.02 15.41
C TYR A 65 2.55 -4.42 16.72
N GLU A 66 2.34 -3.47 17.64
CA GLU A 66 1.50 -3.70 18.82
C GLU A 66 0.06 -4.04 18.41
N GLY A 67 -0.51 -3.28 17.47
CA GLY A 67 -1.84 -3.49 16.92
C GLY A 67 -1.97 -4.86 16.23
N ALA A 68 -1.03 -5.20 15.34
CA ALA A 68 -0.97 -6.50 14.68
C ALA A 68 -0.89 -7.67 15.69
N GLY A 69 -0.42 -7.41 16.91
CA GLY A 69 -0.37 -8.30 18.07
C GLY A 69 -1.68 -9.02 18.41
N VAL A 70 -2.83 -8.47 18.00
CA VAL A 70 -4.16 -9.04 18.27
C VAL A 70 -4.62 -10.07 17.23
N LEU A 71 -3.96 -10.14 16.06
CA LEU A 71 -4.21 -11.15 15.03
C LEU A 71 -3.51 -12.45 15.42
N ARG A 72 -4.27 -13.54 15.59
CA ARG A 72 -3.78 -14.81 16.15
C ARG A 72 -4.24 -16.04 15.38
N ASP A 73 -5.46 -16.06 14.87
CA ASP A 73 -6.02 -17.17 14.11
C ASP A 73 -6.52 -16.73 12.73
N ARG A 74 -6.80 -17.71 11.87
CA ARG A 74 -7.26 -17.48 10.49
C ARG A 74 -8.52 -16.62 10.38
N GLU A 75 -9.43 -16.73 11.35
CA GLU A 75 -10.66 -15.95 11.34
C GLU A 75 -10.35 -14.45 11.54
N ASP A 76 -9.34 -14.11 12.33
CA ASP A 76 -8.94 -12.71 12.51
C ASP A 76 -8.47 -12.07 11.19
N PHE A 77 -7.64 -12.78 10.43
CA PHE A 77 -7.15 -12.33 9.13
C PHE A 77 -8.29 -12.26 8.10
N HIS A 78 -9.19 -13.23 8.11
CA HIS A 78 -10.40 -13.19 7.27
C HIS A 78 -11.23 -11.93 7.55
N GLN A 79 -11.55 -11.68 8.82
CA GLN A 79 -12.39 -10.55 9.23
C GLN A 79 -11.72 -9.22 8.91
N LEU A 80 -10.41 -9.09 9.16
CA LEU A 80 -9.64 -7.90 8.82
C LEU A 80 -9.70 -7.60 7.33
N THR A 81 -9.39 -8.60 6.50
CA THR A 81 -9.38 -8.43 5.05
C THR A 81 -10.77 -8.15 4.49
N LEU A 82 -11.81 -8.84 4.97
CA LEU A 82 -13.19 -8.58 4.52
C LEU A 82 -13.66 -7.18 4.94
N ALA A 83 -13.31 -6.73 6.16
CA ALA A 83 -13.63 -5.38 6.63
C ALA A 83 -12.97 -4.30 5.75
N TYR A 84 -11.72 -4.51 5.35
CA TYR A 84 -11.05 -3.65 4.37
C TYR A 84 -11.81 -3.62 3.04
N MET A 85 -12.14 -4.77 2.45
CA MET A 85 -12.87 -4.87 1.19
C MET A 85 -14.24 -4.16 1.25
N ASP A 86 -14.99 -4.35 2.35
CA ASP A 86 -16.25 -3.66 2.63
C ASP A 86 -16.09 -2.14 2.71
N ARG A 87 -14.95 -1.68 3.22
CA ARG A 87 -14.67 -0.25 3.39
C ARG A 87 -14.28 0.41 2.08
N VAL A 88 -13.40 -0.19 1.28
CA VAL A 88 -12.91 0.41 0.03
C VAL A 88 -13.92 0.35 -1.12
N ALA A 89 -14.89 -0.55 -1.06
CA ALA A 89 -16.05 -0.54 -1.98
C ALA A 89 -16.78 0.81 -1.97
N ARG A 90 -16.78 1.51 -0.83
CA ARG A 90 -17.43 2.83 -0.68
C ARG A 90 -16.62 3.97 -1.28
N ASP A 91 -15.33 3.75 -1.58
CA ASP A 91 -14.40 4.75 -2.13
C ASP A 91 -14.32 4.68 -3.67
N GLY A 92 -15.12 3.82 -4.29
CA GLY A 92 -15.11 3.59 -5.75
C GLY A 92 -13.91 2.76 -6.22
N VAL A 93 -13.36 1.93 -5.33
CA VAL A 93 -12.27 1.00 -5.64
C VAL A 93 -12.79 -0.21 -6.38
N TRP A 94 -12.11 -0.62 -7.45
CA TRP A 94 -12.46 -1.79 -8.28
C TRP A 94 -11.34 -2.84 -8.36
N HIS A 95 -10.15 -2.47 -7.90
CA HIS A 95 -9.00 -3.36 -7.85
C HIS A 95 -8.13 -3.02 -6.64
N VAL A 96 -7.63 -4.03 -5.93
CA VAL A 96 -6.73 -3.85 -4.80
C VAL A 96 -5.51 -4.75 -4.90
N GLU A 97 -4.35 -4.24 -4.51
CA GLU A 97 -3.12 -5.03 -4.38
C GLU A 97 -2.55 -4.93 -2.97
N PRO A 98 -3.22 -5.57 -2.00
CA PRO A 98 -2.84 -5.43 -0.61
C PRO A 98 -1.52 -6.13 -0.29
N PHE A 99 -0.80 -5.51 0.64
CA PHE A 99 0.37 -6.01 1.33
C PHE A 99 -0.03 -6.75 2.60
N PHE A 100 0.80 -7.71 3.00
CA PHE A 100 0.82 -8.25 4.35
C PHE A 100 2.24 -8.70 4.72
N ASP A 101 2.56 -8.69 6.01
CA ASP A 101 3.88 -8.89 6.57
C ASP A 101 3.97 -10.24 7.27
N PRO A 102 4.40 -11.31 6.59
CA PRO A 102 4.36 -12.64 7.18
C PRO A 102 5.21 -12.74 8.45
N GLN A 103 6.37 -12.06 8.45
CA GLN A 103 7.32 -12.04 9.57
C GLN A 103 6.73 -11.40 10.83
N THR A 104 5.78 -10.46 10.69
CA THR A 104 5.04 -9.85 11.81
C THR A 104 4.21 -10.88 12.57
N HIS A 105 3.77 -11.95 11.91
CA HIS A 105 2.90 -12.97 12.47
C HIS A 105 3.66 -14.24 12.86
N THR A 106 4.55 -14.73 11.99
CA THR A 106 5.29 -15.98 12.23
C THR A 106 6.25 -15.86 13.40
N ALA A 107 6.86 -14.68 13.61
CA ALA A 107 7.67 -14.39 14.79
C ALA A 107 6.89 -14.49 16.11
N ARG A 108 5.55 -14.40 16.07
CA ARG A 108 4.65 -14.54 17.22
C ARG A 108 4.01 -15.93 17.33
N GLY A 109 4.46 -16.89 16.53
CA GLY A 109 3.98 -18.28 16.54
C GLY A 109 2.69 -18.52 15.75
N VAL A 110 2.21 -17.54 14.98
CA VAL A 110 1.09 -17.75 14.05
C VAL A 110 1.61 -18.46 12.82
N ALA A 111 1.05 -19.63 12.49
CA ALA A 111 1.51 -20.39 11.32
C ALA A 111 1.21 -19.62 10.02
N MET A 112 2.17 -19.62 9.08
CA MET A 112 2.03 -19.00 7.75
C MET A 112 0.70 -19.34 7.06
N ARG A 113 0.28 -20.61 7.18
CA ARG A 113 -0.99 -21.09 6.62
C ARG A 113 -2.20 -20.32 7.15
N GLU A 114 -2.27 -20.04 8.45
CA GLU A 114 -3.42 -19.35 9.05
C GLU A 114 -3.51 -17.91 8.55
N VAL A 115 -2.36 -17.24 8.38
CA VAL A 115 -2.27 -15.90 7.81
C VAL A 115 -2.77 -15.91 6.36
N VAL A 116 -2.13 -16.71 5.51
CA VAL A 116 -2.39 -16.71 4.06
C VAL A 116 -3.81 -17.19 3.75
N GLU A 117 -4.27 -18.28 4.35
CA GLU A 117 -5.63 -18.80 4.10
C GLU A 117 -6.70 -17.83 4.63
N GLY A 118 -6.44 -17.15 5.75
CA GLY A 118 -7.32 -16.12 6.29
C GLY A 118 -7.47 -14.95 5.33
N VAL A 119 -6.35 -14.34 4.92
CA VAL A 119 -6.34 -13.24 3.93
C VAL A 119 -7.03 -13.64 2.64
N LEU A 120 -6.68 -14.81 2.06
CA LEU A 120 -7.30 -15.26 0.81
C LEU A 120 -8.80 -15.48 0.93
N SER A 121 -9.28 -15.98 2.07
CA SER A 121 -10.71 -16.17 2.28
C SER A 121 -11.46 -14.84 2.33
N GLY A 122 -10.91 -13.82 3.01
CA GLY A 122 -11.48 -12.47 3.05
C GLY A 122 -11.48 -11.78 1.68
N LEU A 123 -10.39 -11.92 0.91
CA LEU A 123 -10.30 -11.39 -0.46
C LEU A 123 -11.33 -12.03 -1.38
N ARG A 124 -11.47 -13.36 -1.38
CA ARG A 124 -12.43 -14.09 -2.21
C ARG A 124 -13.88 -13.72 -1.87
N GLU A 125 -14.19 -13.55 -0.59
CA GLU A 125 -15.52 -13.11 -0.17
C GLU A 125 -15.79 -11.66 -0.56
N GLY A 126 -14.84 -10.76 -0.32
CA GLY A 126 -14.93 -9.35 -0.72
C GLY A 126 -15.09 -9.18 -2.23
N GLU A 127 -14.35 -9.95 -3.03
CA GLU A 127 -14.49 -10.00 -4.49
C GLU A 127 -15.89 -10.44 -4.90
N LYS A 128 -16.41 -11.53 -4.32
CA LYS A 128 -17.78 -12.01 -4.61
C LYS A 128 -18.85 -10.97 -4.24
N LYS A 129 -18.65 -10.26 -3.12
CA LYS A 129 -19.62 -9.31 -2.57
C LYS A 129 -19.65 -7.98 -3.33
N HIS A 130 -18.48 -7.47 -3.73
CA HIS A 130 -18.33 -6.11 -4.27
C HIS A 130 -17.85 -6.06 -5.72
N GLY A 131 -17.40 -7.18 -6.29
CA GLY A 131 -16.76 -7.22 -7.61
C GLY A 131 -15.37 -6.59 -7.64
N ILE A 132 -14.73 -6.40 -6.48
CA ILE A 132 -13.38 -5.84 -6.36
C ILE A 132 -12.37 -6.95 -6.59
N THR A 133 -11.66 -6.86 -7.71
CA THR A 133 -10.59 -7.81 -8.06
C THR A 133 -9.34 -7.56 -7.22
N TRP A 134 -8.46 -8.56 -7.07
CA TRP A 134 -7.27 -8.41 -6.23
C TRP A 134 -6.02 -9.13 -6.74
N ARG A 135 -4.85 -8.68 -6.28
CA ARG A 135 -3.54 -9.32 -6.45
C ARG A 135 -2.75 -9.22 -5.14
N LEU A 136 -2.50 -10.34 -4.47
CA LEU A 136 -1.88 -10.34 -3.15
C LEU A 136 -0.35 -10.25 -3.24
N ILE A 137 0.26 -9.51 -2.32
CA ILE A 137 1.70 -9.24 -2.29
C ILE A 137 2.22 -9.39 -0.85
N PRO A 138 2.87 -10.49 -0.48
CA PRO A 138 3.61 -10.59 0.78
C PRO A 138 4.84 -9.69 0.77
N CYS A 139 5.17 -9.08 1.91
CA CYS A 139 6.35 -8.23 2.06
C CYS A 139 7.40 -8.83 3.00
N PHE A 140 8.68 -8.57 2.71
CA PHE A 140 9.76 -8.82 3.66
C PHE A 140 10.02 -7.59 4.51
N LEU A 141 10.23 -7.79 5.82
CA LEU A 141 10.54 -6.74 6.77
C LEU A 141 12.03 -6.37 6.69
N ARG A 142 12.35 -5.19 6.14
CA ARG A 142 13.73 -4.83 5.81
C ARG A 142 14.67 -4.62 7.00
N HIS A 143 14.10 -4.37 8.19
CA HIS A 143 14.87 -4.25 9.43
C HIS A 143 15.43 -5.59 9.92
N LEU A 144 14.86 -6.71 9.48
CA LEU A 144 15.34 -8.07 9.76
C LEU A 144 16.44 -8.48 8.77
N SER A 145 17.09 -9.63 8.99
CA SER A 145 18.17 -10.07 8.10
C SER A 145 17.63 -10.58 6.76
N GLU A 146 18.48 -10.63 5.73
CA GLU A 146 18.11 -11.30 4.47
C GLU A 146 17.86 -12.80 4.68
N ASP A 147 18.57 -13.44 5.62
CA ASP A 147 18.37 -14.86 5.91
C ASP A 147 16.98 -15.11 6.52
N ASP A 148 16.45 -14.18 7.33
CA ASP A 148 15.05 -14.23 7.80
C ASP A 148 14.06 -14.10 6.64
N ALA A 149 14.33 -13.20 5.68
CA ALA A 149 13.51 -13.07 4.48
C ALA A 149 13.55 -14.33 3.61
N ARG A 150 14.72 -14.97 3.46
CA ARG A 150 14.85 -16.25 2.73
C ARG A 150 14.15 -17.40 3.44
N GLN A 151 14.16 -17.43 4.77
CA GLN A 151 13.38 -18.41 5.52
C GLN A 151 11.88 -18.18 5.31
N THR A 152 11.43 -16.93 5.40
CA THR A 152 10.05 -16.54 5.12
C THR A 152 9.63 -16.92 3.70
N TRP A 153 10.50 -16.72 2.71
CA TRP A 153 10.26 -17.11 1.33
C TRP A 153 10.00 -18.61 1.18
N LYS A 154 10.77 -19.46 1.86
CA LYS A 154 10.54 -20.93 1.86
C LYS A 154 9.17 -21.30 2.41
N GLU A 155 8.68 -20.58 3.41
CA GLU A 155 7.35 -20.80 4.00
C GLU A 155 6.22 -20.29 3.11
N LEU A 156 6.48 -19.27 2.28
CA LEU A 156 5.54 -18.74 1.29
C LEU A 156 5.45 -19.59 0.02
N LEU A 157 6.52 -20.32 -0.35
CA LEU A 157 6.57 -21.12 -1.59
C LEU A 157 5.35 -22.03 -1.83
N PRO A 158 4.80 -22.74 -0.82
CA PRO A 158 3.59 -23.55 -0.99
C PRO A 158 2.34 -22.76 -1.44
N PHE A 159 2.32 -21.44 -1.23
CA PHE A 159 1.21 -20.54 -1.56
C PHE A 159 1.50 -19.64 -2.75
N ARG A 160 2.66 -19.80 -3.40
CA ARG A 160 3.19 -18.93 -4.46
C ARG A 160 2.15 -18.58 -5.54
N GLU A 161 1.31 -19.53 -5.94
CA GLU A 161 0.30 -19.33 -6.99
C GLU A 161 -0.74 -18.25 -6.67
N HIS A 162 -0.86 -17.87 -5.40
CA HIS A 162 -1.77 -16.83 -4.95
C HIS A 162 -1.16 -15.42 -4.94
N PHE A 163 0.15 -15.31 -5.18
CA PHE A 163 0.87 -14.04 -5.15
C PHE A 163 1.18 -13.55 -6.57
N SER A 164 1.23 -12.25 -6.75
CA SER A 164 1.60 -11.62 -8.04
C SER A 164 2.93 -10.88 -8.00
N ALA A 165 3.37 -10.52 -6.80
CA ALA A 165 4.67 -9.96 -6.51
C ALA A 165 5.09 -10.31 -5.07
N ILE A 166 6.32 -9.97 -4.73
CA ILE A 166 6.79 -9.82 -3.35
C ILE A 166 7.25 -8.37 -3.14
N GLY A 167 6.95 -7.82 -1.96
CA GLY A 167 7.36 -6.49 -1.52
C GLY A 167 8.53 -6.48 -0.55
N LEU A 168 9.03 -5.28 -0.26
CA LEU A 168 9.99 -4.98 0.79
C LEU A 168 9.55 -3.68 1.47
N ASP A 169 9.41 -3.70 2.79
CA ASP A 169 8.90 -2.56 3.56
C ASP A 169 9.55 -2.49 4.95
N SER A 170 8.90 -1.78 5.88
CA SER A 170 9.40 -1.47 7.21
C SER A 170 10.53 -0.43 7.21
N SER A 171 11.24 -0.26 8.34
CA SER A 171 12.17 0.85 8.59
C SER A 171 13.23 1.03 7.49
N GLU A 172 13.08 2.07 6.65
CA GLU A 172 13.96 2.30 5.49
C GLU A 172 15.38 2.75 5.88
N LYS A 173 15.48 3.66 6.85
CA LYS A 173 16.77 4.20 7.31
C LYS A 173 17.66 3.07 7.86
N GLY A 174 18.87 2.97 7.32
CA GLY A 174 19.86 1.96 7.72
C GLY A 174 19.66 0.56 7.12
N ASN A 175 18.61 0.34 6.34
CA ASN A 175 18.30 -0.97 5.75
C ASN A 175 18.21 -0.86 4.21
N PRO A 176 19.33 -0.78 3.48
CA PRO A 176 19.32 -0.50 2.04
C PRO A 176 18.67 -1.64 1.23
N PRO A 177 18.06 -1.36 0.07
CA PRO A 177 17.49 -2.39 -0.80
C PRO A 177 18.48 -3.51 -1.15
N SER A 178 19.75 -3.21 -1.42
CA SER A 178 20.75 -4.24 -1.81
C SER A 178 20.94 -5.35 -0.79
N LYS A 179 20.57 -5.13 0.48
CA LYS A 179 20.58 -6.15 1.53
C LYS A 179 19.76 -7.39 1.15
N PHE A 180 18.74 -7.25 0.30
CA PHE A 180 17.79 -8.30 -0.05
C PHE A 180 17.95 -8.84 -1.49
N THR A 181 19.10 -8.61 -2.12
CA THR A 181 19.32 -8.95 -3.54
C THR A 181 19.10 -10.44 -3.82
N ARG A 182 19.60 -11.34 -2.97
CA ARG A 182 19.55 -12.80 -3.20
C ARG A 182 18.14 -13.34 -3.06
N VAL A 183 17.39 -12.90 -2.05
CA VAL A 183 15.99 -13.35 -1.90
C VAL A 183 15.12 -12.81 -3.04
N PHE A 184 15.35 -11.58 -3.51
CA PHE A 184 14.64 -11.04 -4.66
C PHE A 184 15.01 -11.75 -5.98
N GLU A 185 16.25 -12.23 -6.14
CA GLU A 185 16.63 -13.12 -7.24
C GLU A 185 15.86 -14.44 -7.18
N GLU A 186 15.74 -15.07 -6.01
CA GLU A 186 14.95 -16.31 -5.80
C GLU A 186 13.46 -16.09 -6.14
N VAL A 187 12.88 -14.95 -5.74
CA VAL A 187 11.50 -14.57 -6.05
C VAL A 187 11.27 -14.42 -7.56
N ARG A 188 12.17 -13.73 -8.27
CA ARG A 188 12.06 -13.56 -9.72
C ARG A 188 12.28 -14.87 -10.48
N ALA A 189 13.22 -15.71 -10.02
CA ALA A 189 13.39 -17.06 -10.56
C ALA A 189 12.13 -17.91 -10.37
N ALA A 190 11.38 -17.62 -9.31
CA ALA A 190 10.04 -18.10 -9.08
C ALA A 190 8.95 -17.25 -9.76
N GLY A 191 9.23 -16.62 -10.90
CA GLY A 191 8.22 -16.00 -11.78
C GLY A 191 7.31 -14.94 -11.17
N LEU A 192 7.60 -14.45 -9.97
CA LEU A 192 6.88 -13.36 -9.32
C LEU A 192 7.54 -12.03 -9.67
N ARG A 193 6.74 -10.98 -9.69
CA ARG A 193 7.25 -9.60 -9.79
C ARG A 193 7.85 -9.18 -8.44
N THR A 194 8.59 -8.08 -8.45
CA THR A 194 9.15 -7.49 -7.24
C THR A 194 8.74 -6.03 -7.14
N VAL A 195 8.37 -5.60 -5.93
CA VAL A 195 8.09 -4.20 -5.55
C VAL A 195 8.86 -3.87 -4.28
N ALA A 196 9.06 -2.60 -3.97
CA ALA A 196 9.76 -2.21 -2.76
C ALA A 196 9.45 -0.77 -2.37
N HIS A 197 9.32 -0.54 -1.05
CA HIS A 197 9.39 0.77 -0.44
C HIS A 197 10.79 1.35 -0.65
N ALA A 198 10.84 2.49 -1.32
CA ALA A 198 12.07 3.23 -1.52
C ALA A 198 11.77 4.71 -1.73
N GLY A 199 12.59 5.57 -1.13
CA GLY A 199 12.47 7.01 -1.29
C GLY A 199 11.27 7.58 -0.55
N GLU A 200 10.89 6.97 0.57
CA GLU A 200 9.94 7.52 1.52
C GLU A 200 10.69 8.39 2.53
N GLU A 201 11.45 7.74 3.42
CA GLU A 201 12.39 8.39 4.34
C GLU A 201 13.83 8.33 3.80
N GLY A 202 14.13 7.38 2.92
CA GLY A 202 15.43 7.19 2.29
C GLY A 202 15.69 8.15 1.12
N PRO A 203 16.95 8.34 0.73
CA PRO A 203 17.33 9.26 -0.35
C PRO A 203 16.86 8.75 -1.73
N ALA A 204 16.85 9.62 -2.74
CA ALA A 204 16.59 9.23 -4.13
C ALA A 204 17.49 8.06 -4.63
N SER A 205 18.69 7.89 -4.07
CA SER A 205 19.56 6.76 -4.39
C SER A 205 19.00 5.40 -3.95
N SER A 206 18.13 5.33 -2.92
CA SER A 206 17.48 4.08 -2.54
C SER A 206 16.49 3.62 -3.62
N ILE A 207 15.83 4.56 -4.31
CA ILE A 207 14.96 4.26 -5.46
C ILE A 207 15.78 3.62 -6.59
N ARG A 208 16.94 4.23 -6.93
CA ARG A 208 17.85 3.68 -7.94
C ARG A 208 18.32 2.28 -7.57
N GLU A 209 18.72 2.09 -6.32
CA GLU A 209 19.19 0.81 -5.80
C GLU A 209 18.09 -0.26 -5.85
N ALA A 210 16.84 0.07 -5.51
CA ALA A 210 15.72 -0.86 -5.64
C ALA A 210 15.48 -1.26 -7.12
N LEU A 211 15.54 -0.31 -8.05
CA LEU A 211 15.40 -0.59 -9.48
C LEU A 211 16.55 -1.45 -10.03
N GLU A 212 17.78 -1.20 -9.59
CA GLU A 212 18.98 -1.84 -10.13
C GLU A 212 19.29 -3.19 -9.48
N LYS A 213 19.13 -3.31 -8.16
CA LYS A 213 19.51 -4.50 -7.39
C LYS A 213 18.35 -5.46 -7.20
N LEU A 214 17.17 -4.92 -6.90
CA LEU A 214 15.96 -5.72 -6.65
C LEU A 214 15.12 -5.93 -7.91
N HIS A 215 15.44 -5.21 -8.99
CA HIS A 215 14.74 -5.25 -10.28
C HIS A 215 13.23 -5.03 -10.12
N VAL A 216 12.86 -4.12 -9.21
CA VAL A 216 11.45 -3.85 -8.94
C VAL A 216 10.76 -3.21 -10.15
N VAL A 217 9.52 -3.61 -10.38
CA VAL A 217 8.69 -3.11 -11.49
C VAL A 217 7.87 -1.88 -11.10
N ARG A 218 7.78 -1.62 -9.79
CA ARG A 218 7.05 -0.51 -9.15
C ARG A 218 7.80 -0.11 -7.89
N ILE A 219 7.80 1.18 -7.60
CA ILE A 219 8.38 1.74 -6.38
C ILE A 219 7.26 2.18 -5.46
N ASP A 220 7.34 1.74 -4.22
CA ASP A 220 6.40 2.10 -3.19
C ASP A 220 6.87 3.38 -2.47
N HIS A 221 5.98 4.37 -2.38
CA HIS A 221 6.26 5.81 -2.20
C HIS A 221 7.04 6.46 -3.34
N GLY A 222 8.38 6.45 -3.31
CA GLY A 222 9.23 7.12 -4.31
C GLY A 222 9.20 8.65 -4.30
N VAL A 223 8.59 9.28 -3.29
CA VAL A 223 8.36 10.73 -3.24
C VAL A 223 9.65 11.55 -3.20
N ARG A 224 10.72 11.01 -2.62
CA ARG A 224 12.04 11.65 -2.57
C ARG A 224 12.80 11.60 -3.90
N CYS A 225 12.23 10.99 -4.97
CA CYS A 225 12.83 11.08 -6.31
C CYS A 225 13.02 12.53 -6.80
N VAL A 226 12.22 13.47 -6.30
CA VAL A 226 12.29 14.90 -6.67
C VAL A 226 13.61 15.58 -6.31
N GLU A 227 14.42 14.95 -5.46
CA GLU A 227 15.77 15.41 -5.12
C GLU A 227 16.78 15.16 -6.26
N ASP A 228 16.43 14.30 -7.22
CA ASP A 228 17.22 13.96 -8.40
C ASP A 228 16.40 14.20 -9.68
N PRO A 229 16.57 15.35 -10.36
CA PRO A 229 15.84 15.67 -11.59
C PRO A 229 16.08 14.68 -12.74
N GLU A 230 17.22 13.98 -12.75
CA GLU A 230 17.48 12.93 -13.75
C GLU A 230 16.63 11.70 -13.46
N LEU A 231 16.54 11.28 -12.21
CA LEU A 231 15.68 10.18 -11.79
C LEU A 231 14.21 10.46 -12.16
N VAL A 232 13.71 11.68 -11.93
CA VAL A 232 12.35 12.06 -12.32
C VAL A 232 12.13 11.88 -13.84
N ARG A 233 13.07 12.33 -14.67
CA ARG A 233 12.99 12.16 -16.13
C ARG A 233 13.00 10.68 -16.53
N GLU A 234 13.81 9.86 -15.88
CA GLU A 234 13.88 8.42 -16.15
C GLU A 234 12.59 7.71 -15.76
N LEU A 235 12.03 8.00 -14.58
CA LEU A 235 10.77 7.45 -14.10
C LEU A 235 9.61 7.81 -15.02
N ALA A 236 9.54 9.07 -15.48
CA ALA A 236 8.54 9.52 -16.45
C ALA A 236 8.70 8.80 -17.79
N LYS A 237 9.93 8.76 -18.34
CA LYS A 237 10.22 8.12 -19.64
C LYS A 237 9.89 6.63 -19.64
N LYS A 238 10.23 5.92 -18.57
CA LYS A 238 9.99 4.48 -18.42
C LYS A 238 8.58 4.15 -17.90
N ARG A 239 7.80 5.17 -17.51
CA ARG A 239 6.49 5.00 -16.87
C ARG A 239 6.51 4.08 -15.64
N ILE A 240 7.63 4.07 -14.88
CA ILE A 240 7.74 3.26 -13.66
C ILE A 240 6.70 3.79 -12.65
N PRO A 241 5.76 2.94 -12.16
CA PRO A 241 4.75 3.39 -11.24
C PRO A 241 5.34 3.75 -9.87
N LEU A 242 4.90 4.87 -9.31
CA LEU A 242 5.14 5.27 -7.93
C LEU A 242 3.83 5.19 -7.15
N THR A 243 3.77 4.31 -6.14
CA THR A 243 2.61 4.20 -5.25
C THR A 243 2.75 5.16 -4.08
N THR A 244 2.54 6.46 -4.35
CA THR A 244 2.64 7.48 -3.30
C THR A 244 1.46 7.39 -2.34
N CYS A 245 1.69 7.81 -1.10
CA CYS A 245 0.73 7.70 0.00
C CYS A 245 0.63 9.06 0.72
N PRO A 246 -0.15 10.02 0.16
CA PRO A 246 -0.03 11.42 0.57
C PRO A 246 -0.35 11.70 2.03
N LEU A 247 -1.40 11.07 2.60
CA LEU A 247 -1.72 11.22 4.02
C LEU A 247 -0.67 10.53 4.91
N SER A 248 -0.19 9.35 4.52
CA SER A 248 0.92 8.66 5.19
C SER A 248 2.15 9.56 5.29
N ASN A 249 2.61 10.10 4.17
CA ASN A 249 3.81 10.94 4.13
C ASN A 249 3.69 12.22 4.99
N VAL A 250 2.48 12.76 5.18
CA VAL A 250 2.26 13.87 6.13
C VAL A 250 2.29 13.37 7.57
N ARG A 251 1.60 12.27 7.85
CA ARG A 251 1.48 11.71 9.21
C ARG A 251 2.78 11.13 9.76
N LEU A 252 3.68 10.72 8.88
CA LEU A 252 5.03 10.25 9.20
C LEU A 252 6.10 11.36 9.09
N CYS A 253 5.68 12.62 8.96
CA CYS A 253 6.58 13.79 8.93
C CYS A 253 7.56 13.84 7.74
N VAL A 254 7.37 13.03 6.70
CA VAL A 254 8.13 13.12 5.43
C VAL A 254 7.87 14.46 4.76
N TYR A 255 6.61 14.91 4.79
CA TYR A 255 6.21 16.28 4.46
C TYR A 255 5.47 16.89 5.65
N GLN A 256 5.67 18.18 5.90
CA GLN A 256 5.03 18.86 7.04
C GLN A 256 3.53 19.07 6.85
N LYS A 257 3.10 19.24 5.60
CA LYS A 257 1.71 19.42 5.21
C LYS A 257 1.48 18.89 3.81
N LEU A 258 0.23 18.56 3.50
CA LEU A 258 -0.13 17.97 2.23
C LEU A 258 0.15 18.88 1.03
N SER A 259 0.12 20.20 1.20
CA SER A 259 0.46 21.17 0.15
C SER A 259 1.94 21.11 -0.30
N ASP A 260 2.82 20.50 0.51
CA ASP A 260 4.25 20.35 0.18
C ASP A 260 4.51 19.07 -0.63
N HIS A 261 3.53 18.17 -0.71
CA HIS A 261 3.67 16.86 -1.34
C HIS A 261 3.92 16.96 -2.85
N PRO A 262 4.84 16.17 -3.44
CA PRO A 262 5.29 16.34 -4.82
C PRO A 262 4.34 15.78 -5.87
N LEU A 263 3.26 15.10 -5.46
CA LEU A 263 2.36 14.35 -6.36
C LEU A 263 1.92 15.15 -7.59
N LYS A 264 1.48 16.41 -7.43
CA LYS A 264 1.07 17.21 -8.60
C LYS A 264 2.24 17.48 -9.54
N LYS A 265 3.41 17.84 -9.00
CA LYS A 265 4.62 18.12 -9.80
C LYS A 265 5.05 16.88 -10.58
N LEU A 266 4.97 15.70 -9.96
CA LEU A 266 5.30 14.43 -10.60
C LEU A 266 4.29 14.05 -11.70
N LEU A 267 2.99 14.27 -11.46
CA LEU A 267 1.96 14.11 -12.51
C LEU A 267 2.20 15.05 -13.69
N ASP A 268 2.48 16.33 -13.43
CA ASP A 268 2.79 17.33 -14.46
C ASP A 268 4.08 16.97 -15.24
N ALA A 269 5.03 16.29 -14.60
CA ALA A 269 6.25 15.78 -15.22
C ALA A 269 6.07 14.46 -16.00
N GLY A 270 4.85 13.90 -16.03
CA GLY A 270 4.54 12.66 -16.74
C GLY A 270 4.92 11.37 -16.00
N VAL A 271 5.31 11.46 -14.73
CA VAL A 271 5.58 10.28 -13.89
C VAL A 271 4.28 9.51 -13.63
N SER A 272 4.36 8.18 -13.62
CA SER A 272 3.22 7.29 -13.33
C SER A 272 2.93 7.24 -11.83
N VAL A 273 2.51 8.37 -11.26
CA VAL A 273 2.18 8.48 -9.82
C VAL A 273 0.74 8.10 -9.55
N THR A 274 0.52 7.35 -8.49
CA THR A 274 -0.79 7.04 -7.89
C THR A 274 -0.86 7.62 -6.47
N ALA A 275 -2.08 7.77 -5.93
CA ALA A 275 -2.30 8.16 -4.54
C ALA A 275 -3.04 7.03 -3.83
N ASN A 276 -2.43 6.44 -2.80
CA ASN A 276 -2.90 5.26 -2.06
C ASN A 276 -3.04 5.59 -0.56
N SER A 277 -3.67 4.69 0.20
CA SER A 277 -3.95 4.95 1.61
C SER A 277 -2.94 4.40 2.61
N ASP A 278 -2.13 3.41 2.22
CA ASP A 278 -1.09 2.82 3.07
C ASP A 278 -1.67 2.13 4.32
N ASP A 279 -1.69 2.81 5.47
CA ASP A 279 -2.32 2.36 6.72
C ASP A 279 -3.51 3.28 7.12
N PRO A 280 -4.67 3.16 6.46
CA PRO A 280 -5.71 4.18 6.47
C PRO A 280 -6.24 4.64 7.86
N PRO A 281 -6.61 3.74 8.79
CA PRO A 281 -6.98 4.10 10.16
C PRO A 281 -5.88 4.86 10.92
N TYR A 282 -4.61 4.55 10.65
CA TYR A 282 -3.47 5.22 11.27
C TYR A 282 -3.29 6.61 10.68
N PHE A 283 -3.45 6.78 9.37
CA PHE A 283 -3.15 8.04 8.68
C PHE A 283 -4.33 8.96 8.43
N GLY A 284 -5.54 8.54 8.80
CA GLY A 284 -6.73 9.40 8.87
C GLY A 284 -7.59 9.38 7.61
N GLY A 285 -7.42 8.40 6.74
CA GLY A 285 -8.25 8.29 5.54
C GLY A 285 -7.89 7.13 4.62
N TYR A 286 -8.92 6.51 4.06
CA TYR A 286 -8.82 5.54 2.96
C TYR A 286 -8.55 6.25 1.62
N LEU A 287 -8.53 5.48 0.53
CA LEU A 287 -8.11 5.94 -0.79
C LEU A 287 -8.81 7.24 -1.23
N LEU A 288 -10.13 7.35 -1.06
CA LEU A 288 -10.86 8.54 -1.52
C LEU A 288 -10.46 9.78 -0.72
N GLU A 289 -10.21 9.65 0.58
CA GLU A 289 -9.78 10.80 1.40
C GLU A 289 -8.39 11.29 0.99
N ASN A 290 -7.48 10.39 0.60
CA ASN A 290 -6.18 10.79 0.01
C ASN A 290 -6.38 11.61 -1.27
N TRP A 291 -7.29 11.18 -2.15
CA TRP A 291 -7.61 11.92 -3.38
C TRP A 291 -8.25 13.27 -3.11
N LEU A 292 -9.19 13.35 -2.17
CA LEU A 292 -9.87 14.59 -1.78
C LEU A 292 -8.90 15.56 -1.10
N GLY A 293 -8.02 15.06 -0.23
CA GLY A 293 -6.95 15.83 0.39
C GLY A 293 -6.03 16.43 -0.67
N CYS A 294 -5.49 15.61 -1.58
CA CYS A 294 -4.65 16.10 -2.66
C CYS A 294 -5.39 17.09 -3.56
N LEU A 295 -6.65 16.83 -3.89
CA LEU A 295 -7.47 17.74 -4.69
C LEU A 295 -7.56 19.13 -4.08
N ARG A 296 -7.80 19.22 -2.76
CA ARG A 296 -7.92 20.49 -2.03
C ARG A 296 -6.56 21.18 -1.86
N GLU A 297 -5.56 20.44 -1.39
CA GLU A 297 -4.29 21.01 -0.91
C GLU A 297 -3.24 21.19 -2.01
N LEU A 298 -3.31 20.41 -3.09
CA LEU A 298 -2.41 20.52 -4.25
C LEU A 298 -3.07 21.23 -5.44
N ALA A 299 -4.32 21.68 -5.30
CA ALA A 299 -5.11 22.28 -6.38
C ALA A 299 -5.15 21.39 -7.64
N LEU A 300 -5.46 20.09 -7.46
CA LEU A 300 -5.59 19.19 -8.60
C LEU A 300 -6.77 19.60 -9.50
N GLU A 301 -6.49 19.73 -10.79
CA GLU A 301 -7.51 19.87 -11.82
C GLU A 301 -8.09 18.53 -12.30
N LYS A 302 -9.20 18.57 -13.06
CA LYS A 302 -9.85 17.40 -13.67
C LYS A 302 -8.86 16.45 -14.37
N LYS A 303 -7.91 17.00 -15.14
CA LYS A 303 -6.88 16.21 -15.84
C LYS A 303 -6.04 15.33 -14.91
N HIS A 304 -5.72 15.82 -13.71
CA HIS A 304 -4.90 15.07 -12.75
C HIS A 304 -5.70 13.94 -12.11
N LEU A 305 -6.99 14.15 -11.81
CA LEU A 305 -7.84 13.07 -11.29
C LEU A 305 -7.99 11.92 -12.29
N ILE A 306 -8.17 12.26 -13.57
CA ILE A 306 -8.20 11.27 -14.67
C ILE A 306 -6.84 10.55 -14.77
N GLN A 307 -5.74 11.30 -14.68
CA GLN A 307 -4.40 10.72 -14.73
C GLN A 307 -4.12 9.79 -13.55
N LEU A 308 -4.52 10.14 -12.33
CA LEU A 308 -4.41 9.28 -11.15
C LEU A 308 -5.19 7.98 -11.33
N ALA A 309 -6.43 8.07 -11.83
CA ALA A 309 -7.25 6.89 -12.12
C ALA A 309 -6.55 5.97 -13.14
N LYS A 310 -6.07 6.52 -14.25
CA LYS A 310 -5.35 5.75 -15.28
C LYS A 310 -4.06 5.15 -14.74
N ASN A 311 -3.23 5.94 -14.06
CA ASN A 311 -1.99 5.46 -13.45
C ASN A 311 -2.25 4.31 -12.48
N SER A 312 -3.36 4.33 -11.74
CA SER A 312 -3.71 3.26 -10.80
C SER A 312 -3.98 1.92 -11.48
N PHE A 313 -4.56 1.91 -12.68
CA PHE A 313 -4.73 0.66 -13.43
C PHE A 313 -3.49 0.30 -14.25
N GLU A 314 -2.78 1.28 -14.82
CA GLU A 314 -1.52 1.05 -15.55
C GLU A 314 -0.44 0.44 -14.64
N GLY A 315 -0.35 0.90 -13.39
CA GLY A 315 0.59 0.38 -12.40
C GLY A 315 0.16 -0.92 -11.70
N SER A 316 -1.04 -1.43 -12.02
CA SER A 316 -1.56 -2.69 -11.47
C SER A 316 -1.00 -3.91 -12.20
N PHE A 317 -1.12 -5.06 -11.58
CA PHE A 317 -0.81 -6.39 -12.09
C PHE A 317 -2.05 -7.06 -12.70
N LEU A 318 -3.06 -6.27 -13.07
CA LEU A 318 -4.10 -6.71 -13.99
C LEU A 318 -3.52 -7.01 -15.38
N PRO A 319 -4.09 -7.99 -16.11
CA PRO A 319 -3.83 -8.15 -17.53
C PRO A 319 -4.09 -6.85 -18.31
N GLN A 320 -3.28 -6.59 -19.34
CA GLN A 320 -3.41 -5.38 -20.16
C GLN A 320 -4.83 -5.14 -20.69
N LYS A 321 -5.51 -6.20 -21.14
CA LYS A 321 -6.91 -6.13 -21.61
C LYS A 321 -7.87 -5.58 -20.54
N ASP A 322 -7.65 -5.94 -19.28
CA ASP A 322 -8.48 -5.49 -18.18
C ASP A 322 -8.16 -4.02 -17.85
N GLN A 323 -6.88 -3.62 -17.92
CA GLN A 323 -6.47 -2.21 -17.79
C GLN A 323 -7.11 -1.33 -18.87
N GLU A 324 -7.11 -1.76 -20.14
CA GLU A 324 -7.73 -1.05 -21.27
C GLU A 324 -9.24 -0.84 -21.03
N THR A 325 -9.93 -1.86 -20.49
CA THR A 325 -11.35 -1.75 -20.12
C THR A 325 -11.58 -0.66 -19.07
N TRP A 326 -10.69 -0.56 -18.07
CA TRP A 326 -10.77 0.50 -17.06
C TRP A 326 -10.47 1.89 -17.64
N PHE A 327 -9.52 2.00 -18.56
CA PHE A 327 -9.24 3.28 -19.24
C PHE A 327 -10.46 3.79 -20.00
N GLU A 328 -11.16 2.93 -20.73
CA GLU A 328 -12.41 3.32 -21.40
C GLU A 328 -13.48 3.77 -20.40
N LYS A 329 -13.65 3.07 -19.28
CA LYS A 329 -14.63 3.43 -18.26
C LYS A 329 -14.30 4.76 -17.60
N ILE A 330 -13.02 5.03 -17.34
CA ILE A 330 -12.52 6.31 -16.83
C ILE A 330 -12.91 7.45 -17.78
N GLU A 331 -12.66 7.30 -19.08
CA GLU A 331 -13.00 8.32 -20.08
C GLU A 331 -14.51 8.58 -20.14
N ARG A 332 -15.34 7.53 -20.09
CA ARG A 332 -16.80 7.67 -20.07
C ARG A 332 -17.29 8.43 -18.83
N VAL A 333 -16.76 8.11 -17.65
CA VAL A 333 -17.09 8.83 -16.40
C VAL A 333 -16.61 10.29 -16.47
N ALA A 334 -15.41 10.53 -16.99
CA ALA A 334 -14.85 11.87 -17.12
C ALA A 334 -15.65 12.75 -18.09
N ALA A 335 -16.18 12.18 -19.17
CA ALA A 335 -16.99 12.89 -20.16
C ALA A 335 -18.38 13.29 -19.61
N THR A 336 -19.00 12.44 -18.79
CA THR A 336 -20.34 12.67 -18.23
C THR A 336 -20.35 13.62 -17.02
N ALA A 337 -19.21 13.80 -16.36
CA ALA A 337 -19.03 14.74 -15.26
C ALA A 337 -18.63 16.17 -15.71
N ALA A 338 -18.64 16.44 -17.02
CA ALA A 338 -18.32 17.75 -17.60
C ALA A 338 -19.46 18.77 -17.44
#